data_AF-A0A7W8Z481-F1
#
_entry.id   AF-A0A7W8Z481-F1
#
_cell.length_a   1.000
_cell.length_b   1.000
_cell.length_c   1.000
_cell.angle_alpha   90.00
_cell.angle_beta   90.00
_cell.angle_gamma   90.00
#
_symmetry.space_group_name_H-M   'P 1'
#
loop_
_entity.id
_entity.type
_entity.pdbx_description
1 polymer ?
#
loop_
_entity_poly.entity_id
_entity_poly.type
_entity_poly.pdbx_seq_one_letter_code
_entity_poly.pdbx_strand_id
1 'polypeptide(L)'
;MGSESPLYSWQPKAVVFDCDGLLMDTEPCWTVAETELFARRGLPFGVEQKALVIGRSLPDAAEAVAELFQEPGRGPAIADELLGLVAEVVGSRAEAMPGAHDLVAAVASAVPVAVASNSPRALLEAALLRGGFTGVFPVSIAADEVDDPKPAPDMYLRACEMLGVAPGDALAFEDSMTGLRSARAAGLRVVGVPTLHHDDFPADQVVASLGDDGLVGWVRRWPI
;
A
#
# COMPACT_ATOMS: atom_id res chain seq x y z
N MET A 1 -0.84 24.78 -22.75
CA MET A 1 0.41 24.80 -21.95
C MET A 1 0.00 24.58 -20.51
N GLY A 2 0.06 23.34 -20.03
CA GLY A 2 -0.29 23.04 -18.64
C GLY A 2 0.75 23.68 -17.73
N SER A 3 0.31 24.41 -16.71
CA SER A 3 1.20 24.90 -15.67
C SER A 3 1.89 23.70 -15.01
N GLU A 4 3.22 23.74 -14.93
CA GLU A 4 4.00 22.74 -14.21
C GLU A 4 3.50 22.66 -12.76
N SER A 5 3.35 21.43 -12.25
CA SER A 5 2.82 21.22 -10.91
C SER A 5 3.65 21.97 -9.87
N PRO A 6 3.03 22.72 -8.93
CA PRO A 6 3.76 23.38 -7.85
C PRO A 6 4.63 22.41 -7.04
N LEU A 7 4.25 21.11 -7.02
CA LEU A 7 5.01 20.04 -6.38
C LEU A 7 6.44 19.94 -6.93
N TYR A 8 6.63 20.08 -8.25
CA TYR A 8 7.91 19.88 -8.92
C TYR A 8 8.93 21.00 -8.70
N SER A 9 8.51 22.10 -8.06
CA SER A 9 9.36 23.20 -7.60
C SER A 9 9.84 23.06 -6.15
N TRP A 10 9.39 22.01 -5.47
CA TRP A 10 9.74 21.69 -4.08
C TRP A 10 10.48 20.36 -4.01
N GLN A 11 11.26 20.15 -2.95
CA GLN A 11 11.93 18.90 -2.66
C GLN A 11 11.58 18.47 -1.22
N PRO A 12 11.09 17.24 -1.01
CA PRO A 12 10.87 16.71 0.33
C PRO A 12 12.20 16.45 1.06
N LYS A 13 12.17 16.44 2.39
CA LYS A 13 13.29 15.96 3.21
C LYS A 13 13.24 14.46 3.46
N ALA A 14 12.10 13.81 3.24
CA ALA A 14 11.96 12.36 3.25
C ALA A 14 10.73 11.91 2.45
N VAL A 15 10.71 10.63 2.08
CA VAL A 15 9.59 10.03 1.33
C VAL A 15 9.03 8.82 2.07
N VAL A 16 7.71 8.70 2.14
CA VAL A 16 7.00 7.52 2.66
C VAL A 16 6.17 6.90 1.53
N PHE A 17 6.53 5.69 1.12
CA PHE A 17 5.77 4.96 0.11
C PHE A 17 4.67 4.13 0.76
N ASP A 18 3.50 4.05 0.14
CA ASP A 18 2.62 2.90 0.34
C ASP A 18 3.26 1.61 -0.24
N CYS A 19 2.68 0.44 -0.01
CA CYS A 19 3.20 -0.83 -0.54
C CYS A 19 2.21 -1.51 -1.49
N ASP A 20 1.02 -1.83 -1.01
CA ASP A 20 0.03 -2.67 -1.69
C ASP A 20 -0.69 -1.87 -2.78
N GLY A 21 -0.54 -2.26 -4.04
CA GLY A 21 -1.08 -1.52 -5.19
C GLY A 21 -0.17 -0.38 -5.66
N LEU A 22 0.74 0.12 -4.81
CA LEU A 22 1.72 1.12 -5.20
C LEU A 22 3.08 0.52 -5.60
N LEU A 23 3.76 -0.17 -4.69
CA LEU A 23 5.08 -0.78 -4.95
C LEU A 23 4.94 -2.21 -5.46
N MET A 24 3.93 -2.93 -4.97
CA MET A 24 3.69 -4.34 -5.25
C MET A 24 2.26 -4.56 -5.73
N ASP A 25 2.09 -5.30 -6.83
CA ASP A 25 0.78 -5.73 -7.32
C ASP A 25 0.27 -6.91 -6.48
N THR A 26 -0.45 -6.60 -5.40
CA THR A 26 -0.94 -7.61 -4.43
C THR A 26 -2.41 -7.98 -4.60
N GLU A 27 -3.23 -7.21 -5.32
CA GLU A 27 -4.67 -7.51 -5.50
C GLU A 27 -4.93 -8.89 -6.15
N PRO A 28 -4.18 -9.30 -7.20
CA PRO A 28 -4.37 -10.63 -7.77
C PRO A 28 -4.06 -11.75 -6.77
N CYS A 29 -3.15 -11.51 -5.82
CA CYS A 29 -2.78 -12.47 -4.79
C CYS A 29 -3.91 -12.71 -3.80
N TRP A 30 -4.67 -11.67 -3.44
CA TRP A 30 -5.88 -11.80 -2.61
C TRP A 30 -6.90 -12.73 -3.26
N THR A 31 -7.21 -12.51 -4.54
CA THR A 31 -8.18 -13.35 -5.26
C THR A 31 -7.77 -14.83 -5.28
N VAL A 32 -6.47 -15.11 -5.45
CA VAL A 32 -5.93 -16.48 -5.41
C VAL A 32 -6.06 -17.09 -4.02
N ALA A 33 -5.74 -16.34 -2.97
CA ALA A 33 -5.85 -16.79 -1.58
C ALA A 33 -7.31 -17.05 -1.17
N GLU A 34 -8.23 -16.17 -1.55
CA GLU A 34 -9.67 -16.37 -1.32
C GLU A 34 -10.19 -17.61 -2.05
N THR A 35 -9.74 -17.83 -3.29
CA THR A 35 -10.10 -19.03 -4.06
C THR A 35 -9.64 -20.31 -3.36
N GLU A 36 -8.40 -20.32 -2.84
CA GLU A 36 -7.87 -21.45 -2.07
C GLU A 36 -8.62 -21.64 -0.74
N LEU A 37 -8.91 -20.56 -0.01
CA LEU A 37 -9.65 -20.59 1.25
C LEU A 37 -11.00 -21.30 1.09
N PHE A 38 -11.73 -20.97 0.03
CA PHE A 38 -13.02 -21.59 -0.33
C PHE A 38 -12.85 -23.03 -0.83
N ALA A 39 -11.84 -23.29 -1.66
CA ALA A 39 -11.56 -24.63 -2.18
C ALA A 39 -11.29 -25.65 -1.05
N ARG A 40 -10.66 -25.23 0.04
CA ARG A 40 -10.45 -26.07 1.25
C ARG A 40 -11.75 -26.53 1.91
N ARG A 41 -12.86 -25.83 1.67
CA ARG A 41 -14.21 -26.19 2.14
C ARG A 41 -15.04 -26.87 1.03
N GLY A 42 -14.43 -27.16 -0.11
CA GLY A 42 -15.11 -27.71 -1.28
C GLY A 42 -16.09 -26.73 -1.93
N LEU A 43 -15.93 -25.42 -1.68
CA LEU A 43 -16.80 -24.38 -2.19
C LEU A 43 -16.12 -23.62 -3.35
N PRO A 44 -16.88 -23.14 -4.34
CA PRO A 44 -16.34 -22.28 -5.38
C PRO A 44 -16.12 -20.86 -4.85
N PHE A 45 -15.16 -20.16 -5.43
CA PHE A 45 -15.01 -18.70 -5.28
C PHE A 45 -15.18 -18.03 -6.64
N GLY A 46 -16.25 -17.24 -6.77
CA GLY A 46 -16.56 -16.49 -7.98
C GLY A 46 -17.10 -15.10 -7.66
N VAL A 47 -17.76 -14.48 -8.64
CA VAL A 47 -18.30 -13.10 -8.52
C VAL A 47 -19.22 -12.93 -7.31
N GLU A 48 -20.08 -13.92 -7.04
CA GLU A 48 -21.01 -13.88 -5.91
C GLU A 48 -20.30 -13.89 -4.56
N GLN A 49 -19.29 -14.74 -4.39
CA GLN A 49 -18.51 -14.82 -3.15
C GLN A 49 -17.60 -13.60 -3.00
N LYS A 50 -16.99 -13.13 -4.09
CA LYS A 50 -16.16 -11.91 -4.06
C LYS A 50 -17.02 -10.68 -3.68
N ALA A 51 -18.28 -10.61 -4.08
CA ALA A 51 -19.20 -9.54 -3.67
C ALA A 51 -19.52 -9.56 -2.16
N LEU A 52 -19.33 -10.68 -1.45
CA LEU A 52 -19.50 -10.76 0.00
C LEU A 52 -18.35 -10.10 0.77
N VAL A 53 -17.16 -10.03 0.16
CA VAL A 53 -15.93 -9.52 0.79
C VAL A 53 -15.55 -8.12 0.30
N ILE A 54 -15.87 -7.78 -0.95
CA ILE A 54 -15.58 -6.46 -1.52
C ILE A 54 -16.21 -5.34 -0.67
N GLY A 55 -15.39 -4.34 -0.35
CA GLY A 55 -15.82 -3.12 0.34
C GLY A 55 -16.11 -3.29 1.83
N ARG A 56 -15.83 -4.46 2.40
CA ARG A 56 -15.93 -4.71 3.85
C ARG A 56 -14.58 -4.61 4.53
N SER A 57 -14.60 -4.36 5.83
CA SER A 57 -13.42 -4.58 6.66
C SER A 57 -13.08 -6.08 6.68
N LEU A 58 -11.80 -6.43 6.85
CA LEU A 58 -11.39 -7.84 6.94
C LEU A 58 -12.16 -8.61 8.04
N PRO A 59 -12.37 -8.06 9.26
CA PRO A 59 -13.19 -8.72 10.28
C PRO A 59 -14.64 -9.01 9.82
N ASP A 60 -15.31 -8.02 9.21
CA ASP A 60 -16.70 -8.17 8.76
C ASP A 60 -16.82 -9.15 7.58
N ALA A 61 -15.84 -9.12 6.67
CA ALA A 61 -15.74 -10.05 5.56
C ALA A 61 -15.52 -11.47 6.07
N ALA A 62 -14.60 -11.66 7.01
CA ALA A 62 -14.26 -12.96 7.56
C ALA A 62 -15.43 -13.59 8.33
N GLU A 63 -16.21 -12.80 9.08
CA GLU A 63 -17.41 -13.32 9.76
C GLU A 63 -18.49 -13.74 8.75
N ALA A 64 -18.69 -12.97 7.68
CA ALA A 64 -19.62 -13.34 6.63
C ALA A 64 -19.20 -14.62 5.88
N VAL A 65 -17.89 -14.79 5.67
CA VAL A 65 -17.33 -16.03 5.10
C VAL A 65 -17.47 -17.19 6.08
N ALA A 66 -17.29 -16.97 7.38
CA ALA A 66 -17.47 -18.00 8.41
C ALA A 66 -18.91 -18.52 8.45
N GLU A 67 -19.91 -17.63 8.37
CA GLU A 67 -21.33 -18.01 8.23
C GLU A 67 -21.58 -18.88 6.98
N LEU A 68 -20.98 -18.50 5.84
CA LEU A 68 -21.09 -19.27 4.59
C LEU A 68 -20.44 -20.65 4.70
N PHE A 69 -19.34 -20.76 5.44
CA PHE A 69 -18.68 -22.04 5.74
C PHE A 69 -19.41 -22.87 6.80
N GLN A 70 -20.53 -22.37 7.34
CA GLN A 70 -21.27 -22.99 8.45
C GLN A 70 -20.42 -23.09 9.74
N GLU A 71 -19.56 -22.09 9.95
CA GLU A 71 -18.64 -21.94 11.07
C GLU A 71 -18.89 -20.63 11.85
N PRO A 72 -20.13 -20.33 12.30
CA PRO A 72 -20.46 -19.04 12.91
C PRO A 72 -19.58 -18.73 14.14
N GLY A 73 -19.14 -17.48 14.27
CA GLY A 73 -18.25 -17.03 15.34
C GLY A 73 -16.77 -17.37 15.11
N ARG A 74 -16.42 -17.98 13.98
CA ARG A 74 -15.02 -18.26 13.60
C ARG A 74 -14.39 -17.20 12.70
N GLY A 75 -15.02 -16.03 12.50
CA GLY A 75 -14.48 -14.94 11.70
C GLY A 75 -12.99 -14.63 11.96
N PRO A 76 -12.55 -14.47 13.23
CA PRO A 76 -11.13 -14.24 13.51
C PRO A 76 -10.20 -15.35 12.99
N ALA A 77 -10.58 -16.62 13.15
CA ALA A 77 -9.77 -17.73 12.65
C ALA A 77 -9.75 -17.80 11.11
N ILE A 78 -10.86 -17.43 10.45
CA ILE A 78 -10.93 -17.34 8.99
C ILE A 78 -10.08 -16.17 8.47
N ALA A 79 -10.07 -15.04 9.16
CA ALA A 79 -9.20 -13.91 8.82
C ALA A 79 -7.72 -14.30 8.93
N ASP A 80 -7.32 -14.96 10.02
CA ASP A 80 -5.95 -15.43 10.22
C ASP A 80 -5.52 -16.43 9.13
N GLU A 81 -6.39 -17.38 8.78
CA GLU A 81 -6.11 -18.33 7.69
C GLU A 81 -5.97 -17.63 6.34
N LEU A 82 -6.87 -16.69 6.03
CA LEU A 82 -6.81 -15.92 4.80
C LEU A 82 -5.51 -15.10 4.73
N LEU A 83 -5.14 -14.39 5.80
CA LEU A 83 -3.90 -13.62 5.85
C LEU A 83 -2.67 -14.50 5.66
N GLY A 84 -2.66 -15.71 6.23
CA GLY A 84 -1.60 -16.70 6.00
C GLY A 84 -1.49 -17.11 4.53
N LEU A 85 -2.64 -17.41 3.88
CA LEU A 85 -2.70 -17.73 2.45
C LEU A 85 -2.24 -16.56 1.58
N VAL A 86 -2.69 -15.34 1.89
CA VAL A 86 -2.30 -14.14 1.14
C VAL A 86 -0.79 -13.91 1.25
N ALA A 87 -0.20 -14.04 2.44
CA ALA A 87 1.25 -13.90 2.63
C ALA A 87 2.05 -14.92 1.82
N GLU A 88 1.61 -16.18 1.76
CA GLU A 88 2.22 -17.22 0.94
C GLU A 88 2.14 -16.91 -0.56
N VAL A 89 0.96 -16.49 -1.04
CA VAL A 89 0.75 -16.15 -2.44
C VAL A 89 1.55 -14.90 -2.82
N VAL A 90 1.55 -13.86 -1.99
CA VAL A 90 2.34 -12.64 -2.20
C VAL A 90 3.82 -12.98 -2.26
N GLY A 91 4.34 -13.77 -1.30
CA GLY A 91 5.75 -14.17 -1.28
C GLY A 91 6.18 -14.99 -2.51
N SER A 92 5.24 -15.64 -3.20
CA SER A 92 5.53 -16.50 -4.35
C SER A 92 5.18 -15.89 -5.71
N ARG A 93 4.24 -14.94 -5.78
CA ARG A 93 3.67 -14.45 -7.05
C ARG A 93 3.65 -12.95 -7.24
N ALA A 94 3.64 -12.14 -6.18
CA ALA A 94 3.52 -10.69 -6.35
C ALA A 94 4.65 -10.12 -7.22
N GLU A 95 4.31 -9.11 -8.02
CA GLU A 95 5.25 -8.41 -8.91
C GLU A 95 5.38 -6.96 -8.47
N ALA A 96 6.55 -6.36 -8.70
CA ALA A 96 6.72 -4.94 -8.44
C ALA A 96 5.94 -4.12 -9.50
N MET A 97 5.34 -3.03 -9.06
CA MET A 97 4.61 -2.14 -9.97
C MET A 97 5.55 -1.48 -10.99
N PRO A 98 5.07 -1.15 -12.20
CA PRO A 98 5.89 -0.51 -13.22
C PRO A 98 6.59 0.76 -12.73
N GLY A 99 7.92 0.79 -12.80
CA GLY A 99 8.76 1.91 -12.36
C GLY A 99 9.08 1.94 -10.86
N ALA A 100 8.57 1.01 -10.06
CA ALA A 100 8.77 1.01 -8.61
C ALA A 100 10.26 0.93 -8.22
N HIS A 101 11.03 0.01 -8.81
CA HIS A 101 12.45 -0.13 -8.52
C HIS A 101 13.26 1.12 -8.86
N ASP A 102 13.08 1.64 -10.07
CA ASP A 102 13.83 2.80 -10.55
C ASP A 102 13.51 4.06 -9.74
N LEU A 103 12.23 4.28 -9.41
CA LEU A 103 11.81 5.41 -8.61
C LEU A 103 12.33 5.30 -7.18
N VAL A 104 12.12 4.15 -6.51
CA VAL A 104 12.56 3.96 -5.13
C VAL A 104 14.08 4.11 -5.03
N ALA A 105 14.85 3.54 -5.97
CA ALA A 105 16.30 3.69 -5.99
C ALA A 105 16.74 5.17 -6.17
N ALA A 106 16.09 5.89 -7.08
CA ALA A 106 16.38 7.32 -7.30
C ALA A 106 16.05 8.14 -6.04
N VAL A 107 14.90 7.91 -5.40
CA VAL A 107 14.49 8.62 -4.19
C VAL A 107 15.42 8.29 -3.01
N ALA A 108 15.67 7.00 -2.75
CA ALA A 108 16.49 6.54 -1.62
C ALA A 108 17.96 6.99 -1.71
N SER A 109 18.44 7.33 -2.91
CA SER A 109 19.78 7.91 -3.08
C SER A 109 19.86 9.40 -2.74
N ALA A 110 18.73 10.11 -2.69
CA ALA A 110 18.68 11.55 -2.43
C ALA A 110 18.13 11.91 -1.05
N VAL A 111 17.18 11.13 -0.51
CA VAL A 111 16.52 11.40 0.77
C VAL A 111 16.18 10.12 1.54
N PRO A 112 16.06 10.17 2.88
CA PRO A 112 15.56 9.06 3.67
C PRO A 112 14.19 8.57 3.20
N VAL A 113 13.99 7.24 3.23
CA VAL A 113 12.77 6.59 2.78
C VAL A 113 12.16 5.70 3.86
N ALA A 114 10.83 5.65 3.87
CA ALA A 114 10.05 4.68 4.63
C ALA A 114 9.00 4.02 3.75
N VAL A 115 8.45 2.91 4.23
CA VAL A 115 7.24 2.30 3.69
C VAL A 115 6.18 2.20 4.78
N ALA A 116 4.92 2.49 4.46
CA ALA A 116 3.79 2.39 5.39
C ALA A 116 2.63 1.66 4.69
N SER A 117 2.25 0.49 5.19
CA SER A 117 1.23 -0.38 4.58
C SER A 117 0.09 -0.67 5.55
N ASN A 118 -1.12 -0.82 5.01
CA ASN A 118 -2.29 -1.29 5.77
C ASN A 118 -2.32 -2.82 5.95
N SER A 119 -1.30 -3.51 5.46
CA SER A 119 -1.10 -4.95 5.66
C SER A 119 -0.45 -5.24 7.03
N PRO A 120 -0.73 -6.40 7.64
CA PRO A 120 0.00 -6.86 8.82
C PRO A 120 1.49 -7.07 8.52
N ARG A 121 2.33 -7.02 9.56
CA ARG A 121 3.80 -7.10 9.46
C ARG A 121 4.29 -8.27 8.59
N ALA A 122 3.74 -9.46 8.79
CA ALA A 122 4.15 -10.65 8.02
C ALA A 122 3.90 -10.51 6.51
N LEU A 123 2.79 -9.87 6.11
CA LEU A 123 2.45 -9.66 4.71
C LEU A 123 3.32 -8.58 4.08
N LEU A 124 3.55 -7.47 4.79
CA LEU A 124 4.47 -6.42 4.35
C LEU A 124 5.88 -6.97 4.13
N GLU A 125 6.41 -7.76 5.06
CA GLU A 125 7.72 -8.40 4.90
C GLU A 125 7.79 -9.33 3.70
N ALA A 126 6.76 -10.16 3.48
CA ALA A 126 6.68 -11.02 2.31
C ALA A 126 6.67 -10.22 0.99
N ALA A 127 5.91 -9.12 0.95
CA ALA A 127 5.83 -8.24 -0.21
C ALA A 127 7.18 -7.56 -0.51
N LEU A 128 7.84 -7.00 0.51
CA LEU A 128 9.14 -6.33 0.34
C LEU A 128 10.25 -7.32 -0.03
N LEU A 129 10.24 -8.52 0.53
CA LEU A 129 11.17 -9.59 0.15
C LEU A 129 10.97 -10.00 -1.30
N ARG A 130 9.72 -10.30 -1.68
CA ARG A 130 9.37 -10.70 -3.04
C ARG A 130 9.71 -9.61 -4.06
N GLY A 131 9.42 -8.36 -3.72
CA GLY A 131 9.67 -7.20 -4.55
C GLY A 131 11.14 -6.82 -4.68
N GLY A 132 12.06 -7.47 -3.96
CA GLY A 132 13.48 -7.09 -3.97
C GLY A 132 13.76 -5.76 -3.27
N PHE A 133 12.89 -5.32 -2.36
CA PHE A 133 13.03 -4.09 -1.58
C PHE A 133 13.65 -4.33 -0.18
N THR A 134 14.15 -5.55 0.07
CA THR A 134 14.80 -5.88 1.35
C THR A 134 16.00 -4.97 1.58
N GLY A 135 16.03 -4.31 2.74
CA GLY A 135 17.10 -3.39 3.13
C GLY A 135 17.06 -2.02 2.44
N VAL A 136 16.09 -1.76 1.56
CA VAL A 136 15.93 -0.46 0.90
C VAL A 136 15.28 0.56 1.83
N PHE A 137 14.34 0.12 2.66
CA PHE A 137 13.61 0.97 3.62
C PHE A 137 14.15 0.77 5.05
N PRO A 138 14.89 1.74 5.61
CA PRO A 138 15.31 1.69 7.01
C PRO A 138 14.13 1.73 7.99
N VAL A 139 12.99 2.28 7.56
CA VAL A 139 11.75 2.38 8.33
C VAL A 139 10.63 1.70 7.54
N SER A 140 9.93 0.75 8.16
CA SER A 140 8.72 0.16 7.61
C SER A 140 7.66 0.10 8.72
N ILE A 141 6.43 0.52 8.42
CA ILE A 141 5.31 0.52 9.37
C ILE A 141 4.19 -0.36 8.80
N ALA A 142 3.75 -1.32 9.59
CA ALA A 142 2.62 -2.20 9.29
C ALA A 142 1.37 -1.79 10.09
N ALA A 143 0.19 -2.27 9.67
CA ALA A 143 -1.07 -1.91 10.30
C ALA A 143 -1.19 -2.38 11.75
N ASP A 144 -0.60 -3.52 12.10
CA ASP A 144 -0.62 -4.15 13.42
C ASP A 144 0.39 -3.52 14.40
N GLU A 145 1.07 -2.45 14.00
CA GLU A 145 2.04 -1.74 14.83
C GLU A 145 1.55 -0.36 15.29
N VAL A 146 0.42 0.11 14.78
CA VAL A 146 -0.19 1.41 15.12
C VAL A 146 -1.56 1.20 15.76
N ASP A 147 -1.98 2.16 16.58
CA ASP A 147 -3.29 2.10 17.24
C ASP A 147 -4.42 2.21 16.21
N ASP A 148 -4.32 3.19 15.32
CA ASP A 148 -5.28 3.42 14.25
C ASP A 148 -4.59 3.36 12.87
N PRO A 149 -4.86 2.34 12.04
CA PRO A 149 -4.28 2.23 10.70
C PRO A 149 -4.98 3.16 9.68
N LYS A 150 -4.56 3.14 8.40
CA LYS A 150 -5.16 4.02 7.36
C LYS A 150 -6.68 3.80 7.33
N PRO A 151 -7.51 4.86 7.31
CA PRO A 151 -7.20 6.24 6.91
C PRO A 151 -6.74 7.18 8.04
N ALA A 152 -6.51 6.69 9.26
CA ALA A 152 -5.93 7.51 10.33
C ALA A 152 -4.47 7.87 10.02
N PRO A 153 -3.94 9.00 10.54
CA PRO A 153 -2.62 9.52 10.16
C PRO A 153 -1.43 8.79 10.79
N ASP A 154 -1.69 7.91 11.77
CA ASP A 154 -0.71 7.40 12.74
C ASP A 154 0.53 6.78 12.10
N MET A 155 0.36 5.97 11.05
CA MET A 155 1.51 5.34 10.39
C MET A 155 2.39 6.31 9.60
N TYR A 156 1.83 7.37 9.01
CA TYR A 156 2.64 8.42 8.36
C TYR A 156 3.31 9.33 9.38
N LEU A 157 2.64 9.65 10.49
CA LEU A 157 3.23 10.42 11.59
C LEU A 157 4.39 9.66 12.20
N ARG A 158 4.21 8.36 12.48
CA ARG A 158 5.26 7.48 12.98
C ARG A 158 6.42 7.34 12.00
N ALA A 159 6.15 7.19 10.70
CA ALA A 159 7.21 7.16 9.69
C ALA A 159 8.02 8.47 9.70
N CYS A 160 7.37 9.63 9.76
CA CYS A 160 8.05 10.93 9.84
C CYS A 160 8.89 11.07 11.12
N GLU A 161 8.35 10.64 12.27
CA GLU A 161 9.08 10.62 13.54
C GLU A 161 10.35 9.77 13.46
N MET A 162 10.24 8.54 12.95
CA MET A 162 11.38 7.62 12.81
C MET A 162 12.42 8.11 11.79
N LEU A 163 11.99 8.86 10.77
CA LEU A 163 12.87 9.50 9.80
C LEU A 163 13.45 10.84 10.29
N GLY A 164 12.99 11.36 11.43
CA GLY A 164 13.47 12.61 12.01
C GLY A 164 13.07 13.87 11.22
N VAL A 165 11.94 13.84 10.53
CA VAL A 165 11.45 14.97 9.71
C VAL A 165 10.07 15.46 10.17
N ALA A 166 9.78 16.73 9.94
CA ALA A 166 8.43 17.26 10.14
C ALA A 166 7.49 16.74 9.05
N PRO A 167 6.22 16.42 9.34
CA PRO A 167 5.29 15.88 8.33
C PRO A 167 5.10 16.78 7.10
N GLY A 168 5.10 18.11 7.28
CA GLY A 168 5.00 19.08 6.18
C GLY A 168 6.24 19.15 5.28
N ASP A 169 7.35 18.54 5.68
CA ASP A 169 8.57 18.39 4.89
C ASP A 169 8.66 17.01 4.20
N ALA A 170 7.69 16.11 4.41
CA ALA A 170 7.68 14.77 3.84
C ALA A 170 6.68 14.62 2.67
N LEU A 171 6.99 13.69 1.77
CA LEU A 171 6.15 13.33 0.63
C LEU A 171 5.67 11.90 0.76
N ALA A 172 4.38 11.67 0.54
CA ALA A 172 3.81 10.34 0.40
C ALA A 172 3.60 9.97 -1.07
N PHE A 173 3.81 8.70 -1.40
CA PHE A 173 3.27 8.10 -2.62
C PHE A 173 2.14 7.14 -2.22
N GLU A 174 1.01 7.22 -2.93
CA GLU A 174 -0.22 6.50 -2.60
C GLU A 174 -1.02 6.14 -3.84
N ASP A 175 -1.69 4.99 -3.83
CA ASP A 175 -2.56 4.52 -4.91
C ASP A 175 -4.06 4.58 -4.54
N SER A 176 -4.37 4.71 -3.23
CA SER A 176 -5.73 4.58 -2.72
C SER A 176 -6.24 5.86 -2.04
N MET A 177 -7.56 6.05 -2.04
CA MET A 177 -8.19 7.16 -1.31
C MET A 177 -7.99 7.04 0.21
N THR A 178 -8.00 5.80 0.73
CA THR A 178 -7.79 5.52 2.15
C THR A 178 -6.41 6.02 2.59
N GLY A 179 -5.40 5.73 1.79
CA GLY A 179 -4.05 6.13 2.09
C GLY A 179 -3.73 7.59 1.79
N LEU A 180 -4.28 8.15 0.70
CA LEU A 180 -4.25 9.60 0.46
C LEU A 180 -4.80 10.38 1.67
N ARG A 181 -5.95 9.95 2.21
CA ARG A 181 -6.56 10.60 3.38
C ARG A 181 -5.68 10.50 4.61
N SER A 182 -5.04 9.35 4.83
CA SER A 182 -4.09 9.13 5.92
C SER A 182 -2.87 10.07 5.81
N ALA A 183 -2.20 10.10 4.66
CA ALA A 183 -1.06 10.96 4.42
C ALA A 183 -1.39 12.46 4.56
N ARG A 184 -2.54 12.89 4.02
CA ARG A 184 -3.02 14.28 4.16
C ARG A 184 -3.34 14.64 5.60
N ALA A 185 -4.00 13.74 6.35
CA ALA A 185 -4.31 13.96 7.75
C ALA A 185 -3.03 14.08 8.61
N ALA A 186 -1.96 13.38 8.23
CA ALA A 186 -0.64 13.51 8.85
C ALA A 186 0.08 14.81 8.44
N GLY A 187 -0.36 15.51 7.39
CA GLY A 187 0.21 16.77 6.92
C GLY A 187 1.22 16.64 5.78
N LEU A 188 1.32 15.45 5.16
CA LEU A 188 2.22 15.21 4.04
C LEU A 188 1.65 15.77 2.73
N ARG A 189 2.55 16.10 1.80
CA ARG A 189 2.19 16.20 0.38
C ARG A 189 2.07 14.81 -0.22
N VAL A 190 1.23 14.63 -1.23
CA VAL A 190 0.91 13.32 -1.81
C VAL A 190 1.10 13.34 -3.33
N VAL A 191 1.87 12.39 -3.86
CA VAL A 191 1.80 11.95 -5.25
C VAL A 191 0.88 10.73 -5.32
N GLY A 192 -0.18 10.83 -6.12
CA GLY A 192 -1.12 9.76 -6.40
C GLY A 192 -0.74 8.93 -7.62
N VAL A 193 -0.81 7.61 -7.51
CA VAL A 193 -0.72 6.67 -8.63
C VAL A 193 -1.91 5.70 -8.59
N PRO A 194 -3.14 6.17 -8.91
CA PRO A 194 -4.35 5.41 -8.63
C PRO A 194 -4.40 4.09 -9.41
N THR A 195 -4.55 2.97 -8.70
CA THR A 195 -4.74 1.63 -9.29
C THR A 195 -6.12 1.46 -9.91
N LEU A 196 -7.12 2.14 -9.35
CA LEU A 196 -8.47 2.20 -9.88
C LEU A 196 -8.75 3.57 -10.50
N HIS A 197 -9.55 3.58 -11.57
CA HIS A 197 -10.08 4.83 -12.11
C HIS A 197 -10.97 5.51 -11.07
N HIS A 198 -10.43 6.54 -10.45
CA HIS A 198 -11.18 7.47 -9.63
C HIS A 198 -11.38 8.75 -10.43
N ASP A 199 -12.65 9.12 -10.66
CA ASP A 199 -13.00 10.39 -11.30
C ASP A 199 -12.45 11.61 -10.53
N ASP A 200 -12.14 11.42 -9.24
CA ASP A 200 -11.50 12.40 -8.37
C ASP A 200 -10.46 11.73 -7.45
N PHE A 201 -9.17 12.05 -7.65
CA PHE A 201 -8.06 11.68 -6.76
C PHE A 201 -7.29 12.95 -6.37
N PRO A 202 -7.63 13.61 -5.24
CA PRO A 202 -7.19 14.97 -4.93
C PRO A 202 -5.77 15.03 -4.32
N ALA A 203 -4.81 14.37 -4.96
CA ALA A 203 -3.38 14.46 -4.62
C ALA A 203 -2.77 15.78 -5.09
N ASP A 204 -1.58 16.14 -4.58
CA ASP A 204 -0.86 17.32 -5.09
C ASP A 204 -0.37 17.13 -6.52
N GLN A 205 -0.13 15.87 -6.90
CA GLN A 205 0.14 15.45 -8.27
C GLN A 205 -0.43 14.04 -8.46
N VAL A 206 -1.05 13.80 -9.61
CA VAL A 206 -1.48 12.46 -10.03
C VAL A 206 -0.68 12.05 -11.25
N VAL A 207 -0.14 10.84 -11.26
CA VAL A 207 0.53 10.23 -12.41
C VAL A 207 -0.06 8.85 -12.68
N ALA A 208 0.08 8.36 -13.91
CA ALA A 208 -0.45 7.04 -14.28
C ALA A 208 0.47 5.89 -13.85
N SER A 209 1.73 6.17 -13.53
CA SER A 209 2.73 5.16 -13.18
C SER A 209 3.88 5.79 -12.40
N LEU A 210 4.54 4.99 -11.53
CA LEU A 210 5.79 5.38 -10.88
C LEU A 210 6.93 5.62 -11.88
N GLY A 211 6.81 5.08 -13.10
CA GLY A 211 7.73 5.31 -14.21
C GLY A 211 7.40 6.54 -15.08
N ASP A 212 6.49 7.41 -14.66
CA ASP A 212 6.17 8.64 -15.42
C ASP A 212 7.41 9.52 -15.64
N ASP A 213 7.66 9.93 -16.88
CA ASP A 213 8.86 10.67 -17.27
C ASP A 213 8.99 12.01 -16.52
N GLY A 214 7.87 12.68 -16.25
CA GLY A 214 7.84 13.93 -15.50
C GLY A 214 8.21 13.73 -14.04
N LEU A 215 7.63 12.71 -13.40
CA LEU A 215 7.93 12.29 -12.03
C LEU A 215 9.41 11.89 -11.88
N VAL A 216 9.88 10.95 -12.71
CA VAL A 216 11.26 10.46 -12.67
C VAL A 216 12.24 11.59 -12.98
N GLY A 217 11.90 12.44 -13.95
CA GLY A 217 12.67 13.64 -14.28
C GLY A 217 12.75 14.64 -13.13
N TRP A 218 11.71 14.78 -12.30
CA TRP A 218 11.72 15.63 -11.11
C TRP A 218 12.60 15.05 -9.99
N VAL A 219 12.43 13.77 -9.66
CA VAL A 219 13.24 13.10 -8.63
C VAL A 219 14.72 13.12 -8.97
N ARG A 220 15.09 12.89 -10.23
CA ARG A 220 16.51 12.91 -10.68
C ARG A 220 17.19 14.28 -10.58
N ARG A 221 16.44 15.37 -10.34
CA ARG A 221 17.01 16.71 -10.09
C ARG A 221 17.32 16.95 -8.62
N TRP A 222 16.94 16.05 -7.72
CA TRP A 222 17.23 16.19 -6.30
C TRP A 222 18.74 16.01 -6.06
N PRO A 223 19.38 16.90 -5.27
CA PRO A 223 20.76 16.71 -4.85
C PRO A 223 20.91 15.44 -4.01
N ILE A 224 22.08 14.81 -4.13
CA ILE A 224 22.55 13.67 -3.31
C ILE A 224 23.32 14.21 -2.11
#